data_AF-A0A352WTF6-F1
#
_entry.id   AF-A0A352WTF6-F1
#
_cell.length_a   1.000
_cell.length_b   1.000
_cell.length_c   1.000
_cell.angle_alpha   90.00
_cell.angle_beta   90.00
_cell.angle_gamma   90.00
#
_symmetry.space_group_name_H-M   'P 1'
#
loop_
_entity.id
_entity.type
_entity.pdbx_description
1 polymer ?
#
loop_
_entity_poly.entity_id
_entity_poly.type
_entity_poly.pdbx_seq_one_letter_code
_entity_poly.pdbx_strand_id
1 'polypeptide(L)'
;MYYISGYKKNDVSHLTAMTYHIPTRKLTDHGVITLENGKLPVNTQTLGIGKDGTWYTCPWIETGEKEPNGNPINDCQLITFTL
;
A
#
# COMPACT_ATOMS: atom_id res chain seq x y z
N MET A 1 16.46 -2.82 3.56
CA MET A 1 15.58 -3.26 2.46
C MET A 1 14.18 -2.78 2.80
N TYR A 2 13.47 -2.28 1.80
CA TYR A 2 12.16 -1.67 1.93
C TYR A 2 11.15 -2.48 1.12
N TYR A 3 9.97 -2.72 1.67
CA TYR A 3 8.93 -3.41 0.93
C TYR A 3 7.54 -2.99 1.40
N ILE A 4 6.58 -3.05 0.48
CA ILE A 4 5.17 -2.96 0.80
C ILE A 4 4.63 -4.39 0.74
N SER A 5 3.92 -4.80 1.78
CA SER A 5 3.29 -6.11 1.83
C SER A 5 1.78 -5.95 1.76
N GLY A 6 1.15 -6.75 0.88
CA GLY A 6 -0.29 -6.96 0.92
C GLY A 6 -0.63 -7.95 2.02
N TYR A 7 -1.50 -7.55 2.95
CA TYR A 7 -2.05 -8.43 3.96
C TYR A 7 -3.58 -8.47 3.82
N LYS A 8 -4.15 -9.68 3.85
CA LYS A 8 -5.60 -9.89 3.80
C LYS A 8 -6.08 -10.30 5.20
N LYS A 9 -6.96 -9.51 5.81
CA LYS A 9 -7.60 -9.81 7.11
C LYS A 9 -9.10 -9.78 6.96
N ASN A 10 -9.81 -10.82 7.38
CA ASN A 10 -11.28 -10.88 7.36
C ASN A 10 -11.88 -10.49 6.01
N ASP A 11 -11.32 -11.03 4.93
CA ASP A 11 -11.68 -10.71 3.55
C ASP A 11 -11.38 -9.31 3.01
N VAL A 12 -10.75 -8.44 3.80
CA VAL A 12 -10.29 -7.13 3.34
C VAL A 12 -8.78 -7.16 3.11
N SER A 13 -8.38 -6.84 1.88
CA SER A 13 -6.97 -6.66 1.53
C SER A 13 -6.55 -5.24 1.91
N HIS A 14 -5.36 -5.09 2.48
CA HIS A 14 -4.76 -3.80 2.78
C HIS A 14 -3.27 -3.83 2.46
N LEU A 15 -2.70 -2.66 2.13
CA LEU A 15 -1.27 -2.50 2.07
C LEU A 15 -0.71 -2.09 3.44
N THR A 16 0.40 -2.72 3.79
CA THR A 16 1.18 -2.41 5.00
C THR A 16 2.59 -2.01 4.60
N ALA A 17 3.12 -0.99 5.28
CA ALA A 17 4.47 -0.53 5.04
C ALA A 17 5.44 -1.24 5.99
N MET A 18 6.48 -1.85 5.43
CA MET A 18 7.44 -2.63 6.21
C MET A 18 8.88 -2.28 5.83
N THR A 19 9.75 -2.31 6.84
CA THR A 19 11.18 -2.09 6.65
C THR A 19 11.97 -3.21 7.26
N TYR A 20 12.98 -3.70 6.53
CA TYR A 20 13.90 -4.71 7.03
C TYR A 20 15.31 -4.15 7.10
N HIS A 21 15.82 -4.00 8.32
CA HIS A 21 17.19 -3.61 8.57
C HIS A 21 18.10 -4.84 8.48
N ILE A 22 18.87 -4.93 7.38
CA ILE A 22 19.71 -6.09 7.07
C ILE A 22 20.76 -6.36 8.16
N PRO A 23 21.54 -5.37 8.64
CA PRO A 23 22.59 -5.62 9.63
C PRO A 23 22.06 -6.24 10.93
N THR A 24 20.91 -5.76 11.43
CA THR A 24 20.32 -6.27 12.68
C THR A 24 19.26 -7.34 12.47
N ARG A 25 19.03 -7.76 11.22
CA ARG A 25 17.97 -8.71 10.83
C ARG A 25 16.59 -8.36 11.40
N LYS A 26 16.30 -7.06 11.53
CA LYS A 26 15.09 -6.58 12.19
C LYS A 26 14.05 -6.19 11.16
N LEU A 27 12.88 -6.81 11.27
CA LEU A 27 11.67 -6.37 10.61
C LEU A 27 10.95 -5.34 11.49
N THR A 28 10.54 -4.22 10.90
CA THR A 28 9.63 -3.24 11.49
C THR A 28 8.40 -3.15 10.61
N ASP A 29 7.23 -3.41 11.20
CA ASP A 29 5.92 -3.14 10.61
C ASP A 29 5.46 -1.75 11.05
N HIS A 30 5.19 -0.88 10.07
CA HIS A 30 4.73 0.49 10.29
C HIS A 30 3.20 0.61 10.25
N GLY A 31 2.50 -0.50 10.03
CA GLY A 31 1.06 -0.58 9.99
C GLY A 31 0.46 -0.37 8.60
N VAL A 32 -0.85 -0.18 8.59
CA VAL A 32 -1.67 -0.08 7.38
C VAL A 32 -1.53 1.30 6.77
N ILE A 33 -1.32 1.33 5.45
CA ILE A 33 -1.36 2.58 4.68
C ILE A 33 -2.82 3.03 4.60
N THR A 34 -3.10 4.19 5.19
CA THR A 34 -4.43 4.81 5.18
C THR A 34 -4.32 6.16 4.51
N LEU A 35 -5.14 6.42 3.50
CA LEU A 35 -5.19 7.71 2.84
C LEU A 35 -5.89 8.75 3.74
N GLU A 36 -5.69 10.04 3.46
CA GLU A 36 -6.30 11.13 4.24
C GLU A 36 -7.83 11.03 4.31
N ASN A 37 -8.46 10.51 3.26
CA ASN A 37 -9.91 10.28 3.19
C ASN A 37 -10.37 8.97 3.86
N GLY A 38 -9.48 8.26 4.55
CA GLY A 38 -9.76 6.98 5.20
C GLY A 38 -9.80 5.76 4.28
N LYS A 39 -9.61 5.94 2.96
CA LYS A 39 -9.54 4.80 2.04
C LYS A 39 -8.29 3.96 2.29
N LEU A 40 -8.42 2.66 2.03
CA LEU A 40 -7.38 1.66 2.24
C LEU A 40 -6.92 1.15 0.88
N PRO A 41 -5.74 1.58 0.39
CA PRO A 41 -5.22 1.10 -0.87
C PRO A 41 -4.92 -0.39 -0.79
N VAL A 42 -5.09 -1.06 -1.93
CA VAL A 42 -4.85 -2.50 -2.10
C VAL A 42 -3.95 -2.72 -3.29
N ASN A 43 -3.35 -3.92 -3.38
CA ASN A 43 -2.64 -4.39 -4.56
C ASN A 43 -1.71 -3.36 -5.22
N THR A 44 -0.45 -3.30 -4.77
CA THR A 44 0.58 -2.53 -5.47
C THR A 44 1.62 -3.45 -6.09
N GLN A 45 2.07 -3.10 -7.28
CA GLN A 45 3.16 -3.78 -7.98
C GLN A 45 4.46 -2.98 -7.94
N THR A 46 4.44 -1.76 -7.39
CA THR A 46 5.57 -0.83 -7.47
C THR A 46 5.91 -0.23 -6.11
N LEU A 47 7.20 -0.06 -5.86
CA LEU A 47 7.71 0.72 -4.75
C LEU A 47 8.96 1.48 -5.23
N GLY A 48 8.94 2.79 -5.08
CA GLY A 48 10.09 3.67 -5.24
C GLY A 48 10.35 4.45 -3.95
N ILE A 49 11.61 4.77 -3.66
CA ILE A 49 11.98 5.61 -2.51
C ILE A 49 12.90 6.72 -3.00
N GLY A 50 12.50 7.95 -2.75
CA GLY A 50 13.25 9.16 -3.05
C GLY A 50 14.51 9.27 -2.18
N LYS A 51 15.47 10.09 -2.61
CA LYS A 51 16.70 10.35 -1.84
C LYS A 51 16.43 11.05 -0.51
N ASP A 52 15.29 11.73 -0.42
CA ASP A 52 14.73 12.38 0.77
C ASP A 52 14.02 11.40 1.72
N GLY A 53 13.87 10.13 1.32
CA GLY A 53 13.17 9.11 2.10
C GLY A 53 11.67 9.05 1.82
N THR A 54 11.14 9.82 0.86
CA THR A 54 9.73 9.74 0.45
C THR A 54 9.45 8.42 -0.27
N TRP A 55 8.38 7.73 0.10
CA TRP A 55 7.93 6.50 -0.55
C TRP A 55 6.93 6.82 -1.65
N TYR A 56 7.01 6.08 -2.74
CA TYR A 56 6.17 6.20 -3.93
C TYR A 56 5.64 4.82 -4.30
N THR A 57 4.35 4.71 -4.57
CA THR A 57 3.75 3.44 -4.98
C THR A 57 2.47 3.67 -5.78
N CYS A 58 2.09 2.72 -6.65
CA CYS A 58 0.88 2.78 -7.46
C CYS A 58 -0.11 1.65 -7.08
N PRO A 59 -0.83 1.79 -5.97
CA PRO A 59 -1.84 0.82 -5.56
C PRO A 59 -3.15 1.02 -6.30
N TRP A 60 -4.01 0.02 -6.19
CA TRP A 60 -5.43 0.11 -6.47
C TRP A 60 -6.17 0.81 -5.33
N ILE A 61 -6.99 1.79 -5.69
CA ILE A 61 -7.89 2.52 -4.80
C ILE A 61 -9.32 2.30 -5.31
N GLU A 62 -10.19 1.75 -4.47
CA GLU A 62 -11.59 1.53 -4.83
C GLU A 62 -12.30 2.85 -5.12
N THR A 63 -12.95 2.94 -6.28
CA THR A 63 -13.69 4.14 -6.69
C THR A 63 -15.07 4.22 -6.03
N GLY A 64 -15.59 3.07 -5.57
CA GLY A 64 -16.97 2.89 -5.11
C GLY A 64 -17.92 2.44 -6.23
N GLU A 65 -17.43 2.38 -7.47
CA GLU A 65 -18.16 1.89 -8.63
C GLU A 65 -17.96 0.38 -8.81
N LYS A 66 -18.88 -0.25 -9.54
CA LYS A 66 -18.84 -1.68 -9.84
C LYS A 66 -19.01 -1.92 -11.34
N GLU A 67 -18.28 -2.89 -11.87
CA GLU A 67 -18.52 -3.45 -13.19
C GLU A 67 -19.92 -4.10 -13.26
N PRO A 68 -20.47 -4.34 -14.46
CA PRO A 68 -21.76 -5.03 -14.62
C PRO A 68 -21.82 -6.43 -13.97
N ASN A 69 -20.66 -7.07 -13.77
CA ASN A 69 -20.53 -8.37 -13.09
C ASN A 69 -20.48 -8.26 -11.55
N GLY A 70 -20.52 -7.04 -11.00
CA GLY A 70 -20.47 -6.76 -9.57
C GLY A 70 -19.07 -6.59 -8.97
N ASN A 71 -18.01 -6.75 -9.76
CA ASN A 71 -16.64 -6.54 -9.29
C ASN A 71 -16.37 -5.05 -9.02
N PRO A 72 -15.61 -4.70 -7.96
CA PRO A 72 -15.25 -3.32 -7.69
C PRO A 72 -14.32 -2.78 -8.78
N ILE A 73 -14.60 -1.56 -9.21
CA ILE A 73 -13.68 -0.79 -10.07
C ILE A 73 -12.64 -0.14 -9.17
N ASN A 74 -11.37 -0.33 -9.53
CA ASN A 74 -10.25 0.27 -8.85
C ASN A 74 -9.51 1.21 -9.79
N ASP A 75 -9.07 2.34 -9.26
CA ASP A 75 -8.17 3.24 -9.96
C ASP A 75 -6.72 3.02 -9.49
N CYS A 76 -5.79 3.03 -10.42
CA CYS A 76 -4.36 2.90 -10.13
C CYS A 76 -3.76 4.29 -10.00
N GLN A 77 -3.52 4.73 -8.77
CA GLN A 77 -3.05 6.09 -8.50
C GLN A 77 -1.66 6.09 -7.90
N LEU A 78 -0.81 7.03 -8.32
CA LEU A 78 0.45 7.29 -7.64
C LEU A 78 0.16 7.95 -6.29
N ILE A 79 0.56 7.30 -5.20
CA ILE A 79 0.52 7.87 -3.85
C ILE A 79 1.93 8.01 -3.29
N THR A 80 2.08 8.96 -2.37
CA THR A 80 3.34 9.22 -1.68
C THR A 80 3.13 9.34 -0.18
N PHE A 81 4.10 8.86 0.60
CA PHE A 81 4.08 8.99 2.06
C PHE A 81 5.49 8.94 2.65
N THR A 82 5.63 9.41 3.89
CA THR A 82 6.82 9.20 4.72
C THR A 82 6.47 8.26 5.87
N LEU A 83 7.45 7.49 6.33
CA LEU A 83 7.34 6.61 7.49
C LEU A 83 7.69 7.32 8.80
#